data_AF-A0A0R3QHL8-F1
#
_entry.id   AF-A0A0R3QHL8-F1
#
_cell.length_a   1.000
_cell.length_b   1.000
_cell.length_c   1.000
_cell.angle_alpha   90.00
_cell.angle_beta   90.00
_cell.angle_gamma   90.00
#
_symmetry.space_group_name_H-M   'P 1'
#
loop_
_entity.id
_entity.type
_entity.pdbx_description
1 polymer ?
#
loop_
_entity_poly.entity_id
_entity_poly.type
_entity_poly.pdbx_seq_one_letter_code
_entity_poly.pdbx_strand_id
1 'polypeptide(L)'
;MTSAPFRVTVVPELPTNHLFILDVDHSSERLAKDPDILCAFAEKLANSLGDRFPKNLVIKKIEAIDSVRRQSRVMFSNSSLSYKYCQKKAIEAIKHIMLTRRRDRIRAEFVRAMDSRFHVRNVKLELRAVLVDLGSCIEEMPTSRLPTNVSLFSTTVSPNYDTSSVQLWLPVALIAFLKFFLATLALICCLIKRKKAKAVQSEYISKGLP
;
A
#
# COMPACT_ATOMS: atom_id res chain seq x y z
N MET A 1 -33.88 15.98 -44.42
CA MET A 1 -32.61 15.88 -43.67
C MET A 1 -32.58 14.51 -43.04
N THR A 2 -31.73 13.62 -43.52
CA THR A 2 -31.67 12.21 -43.07
C THR A 2 -30.37 12.04 -42.28
N SER A 3 -30.47 11.90 -40.96
CA SER A 3 -29.30 11.63 -40.11
C SER A 3 -28.91 10.17 -40.23
N ALA A 4 -27.62 9.90 -40.45
CA ALA A 4 -27.09 8.55 -40.45
C ALA A 4 -27.06 7.99 -39.02
N PRO A 5 -27.40 6.72 -38.80
CA PRO A 5 -27.31 6.09 -37.48
C PRO A 5 -25.83 5.99 -37.08
N PHE A 6 -25.48 6.60 -35.96
CA PHE A 6 -24.16 6.43 -35.33
C PHE A 6 -24.25 5.41 -34.21
N ARG A 7 -23.23 4.55 -34.10
CA ARG A 7 -23.10 3.60 -32.99
C ARG A 7 -22.28 4.24 -31.89
N VAL A 8 -22.87 4.39 -30.71
CA VAL A 8 -22.15 4.75 -29.48
C VAL A 8 -21.77 3.45 -28.76
N THR A 9 -20.49 3.10 -28.78
CA THR A 9 -19.98 1.99 -27.98
C THR A 9 -19.60 2.53 -26.60
N VAL A 10 -20.45 2.29 -25.60
CA VAL A 10 -20.14 2.61 -24.20
C VAL A 10 -19.16 1.57 -23.69
N VAL A 11 -17.89 1.93 -23.56
CA VAL A 11 -16.89 1.07 -22.92
C VAL A 11 -17.11 1.15 -21.41
N PRO A 12 -17.40 0.04 -20.71
CA PRO A 12 -17.56 0.05 -19.28
C PRO A 12 -16.28 0.54 -18.61
N GLU A 13 -16.43 1.37 -17.59
CA GLU A 13 -15.32 1.94 -16.87
C GLU A 13 -14.49 0.83 -16.20
N LEU A 14 -13.18 0.80 -16.45
CA LEU A 14 -12.33 -0.21 -15.83
C LEU A 14 -12.34 -0.05 -14.31
N PRO A 15 -12.42 -1.17 -13.55
CA PRO A 15 -12.32 -1.14 -12.11
C PRO A 15 -10.96 -0.61 -11.67
N THR A 16 -10.90 -0.01 -10.48
CA THR A 16 -9.66 0.52 -9.90
C THR A 16 -9.51 0.03 -8.47
N ASN A 17 -8.27 -0.25 -8.09
CA ASN A 17 -7.90 -0.72 -6.74
C ASN A 17 -7.49 0.42 -5.79
N HIS A 18 -7.45 1.66 -6.29
CA HIS A 18 -7.09 2.84 -5.52
C HIS A 18 -7.90 4.05 -5.97
N LEU A 19 -8.08 4.98 -5.04
CA LEU A 19 -8.76 6.24 -5.28
C LEU A 19 -8.12 7.35 -4.45
N PHE A 20 -7.68 8.40 -5.11
CA PHE A 20 -7.22 9.63 -4.47
C PHE A 20 -8.39 10.61 -4.40
N ILE A 21 -8.59 11.19 -3.22
CA ILE A 21 -9.70 12.09 -2.93
C ILE A 21 -9.13 13.44 -2.55
N LEU A 22 -9.44 14.46 -3.35
CA LEU A 22 -9.02 15.83 -3.15
C LEU A 22 -10.21 16.68 -2.73
N ASP A 23 -10.09 17.39 -1.62
CA ASP A 23 -11.03 18.48 -1.30
C ASP A 23 -10.43 19.78 -1.86
N VAL A 24 -11.10 20.37 -2.84
CA VAL A 24 -10.62 21.53 -3.62
C VAL A 24 -11.53 22.73 -3.37
N ASP A 25 -10.95 23.92 -3.20
CA ASP A 25 -11.67 25.20 -3.09
C ASP A 25 -12.15 25.70 -4.47
N HIS A 26 -12.99 24.89 -5.11
CA HIS A 26 -13.67 25.27 -6.33
C HIS A 26 -15.13 24.80 -6.30
N SER A 27 -16.00 25.50 -7.02
CA SER A 27 -17.40 25.07 -7.19
C SER A 27 -17.43 23.75 -7.96
N SER A 28 -18.11 22.74 -7.40
CA SER A 28 -18.33 21.44 -8.05
C SER A 28 -19.12 21.57 -9.34
N GLU A 29 -20.10 22.47 -9.38
CA GLU A 29 -20.92 22.73 -10.56
C GLU A 29 -20.08 23.26 -11.73
N ARG A 30 -19.22 24.25 -11.47
CA ARG A 30 -18.32 24.77 -12.50
C ARG A 30 -17.27 23.74 -12.90
N LEU A 31 -16.67 23.06 -11.93
CA LEU A 31 -15.62 22.07 -12.19
C LEU A 31 -16.15 20.86 -13.00
N ALA A 32 -17.42 20.49 -12.82
CA ALA A 32 -18.02 19.34 -13.52
C ALA A 32 -18.70 19.71 -14.85
N LYS A 33 -19.27 20.91 -14.99
CA LYS A 33 -20.01 21.32 -16.19
C LYS A 33 -19.19 22.10 -17.21
N ASP A 34 -18.16 22.81 -16.76
CA ASP A 34 -17.30 23.61 -17.65
C ASP A 34 -16.08 22.79 -18.09
N PRO A 35 -16.00 22.40 -19.39
CA PRO A 35 -14.92 21.58 -19.89
C PRO A 35 -13.56 22.27 -19.80
N ASP A 36 -13.50 23.59 -19.98
CA ASP A 36 -12.23 24.34 -19.98
C ASP A 36 -11.62 24.35 -18.58
N ILE A 37 -12.47 24.54 -17.56
CA ILE A 37 -12.07 24.49 -16.15
C ILE A 37 -11.62 23.07 -15.78
N LEU A 38 -12.36 22.04 -16.19
CA LEU A 38 -12.02 20.66 -15.91
C LEU A 38 -10.69 20.25 -16.57
N CYS A 39 -10.47 20.64 -17.82
CA CYS A 39 -9.23 20.42 -18.54
C CYS A 39 -8.05 21.12 -17.85
N ALA A 40 -8.20 22.40 -17.50
CA ALA A 40 -7.16 23.13 -16.77
C ALA A 40 -6.84 22.49 -15.41
N PHE A 41 -7.86 22.03 -14.67
CA PHE A 41 -7.68 21.29 -13.42
C PHE A 41 -6.92 19.98 -13.65
N ALA A 42 -7.34 19.17 -14.63
CA ALA A 42 -6.73 17.90 -14.96
C ALA A 42 -5.26 18.05 -15.39
N GLU A 43 -4.95 19.07 -16.20
CA GLU A 43 -3.59 19.40 -16.60
C GLU A 43 -2.72 19.81 -15.41
N LYS A 44 -3.22 20.68 -14.53
CA LYS A 44 -2.47 21.08 -13.32
C LYS A 44 -2.24 19.89 -12.39
N LEU A 45 -3.25 19.04 -12.21
CA LEU A 45 -3.13 17.83 -11.42
C LEU A 45 -2.10 16.86 -12.02
N ALA A 46 -2.19 16.55 -13.31
CA ALA A 46 -1.23 15.69 -13.99
C ALA A 46 0.21 16.23 -13.86
N ASN A 47 0.41 17.52 -14.16
CA ASN A 47 1.72 18.16 -14.04
C ASN A 47 2.27 18.13 -12.61
N SER A 48 1.41 18.35 -11.61
CA SER A 48 1.80 18.28 -10.19
C SER A 48 2.21 16.88 -9.75
N LEU A 49 1.71 15.84 -10.44
CA LEU A 49 2.08 14.43 -10.23
C LEU A 49 3.30 14.01 -11.06
N GLY A 50 3.85 14.90 -11.90
CA GLY A 50 5.01 14.65 -12.76
C GLY A 50 4.67 14.22 -14.19
N ASP A 51 3.38 14.13 -14.54
CA ASP A 51 2.93 13.80 -15.90
C ASP A 51 2.81 15.07 -16.74
N ARG A 52 3.37 15.08 -17.97
CA ARG A 52 3.25 16.23 -18.89
C ARG A 52 1.83 16.46 -19.42
N PHE A 53 1.03 15.39 -19.46
CA PHE A 53 -0.33 15.39 -19.99
C PHE A 53 -1.21 14.48 -19.12
N PRO A 54 -2.52 14.76 -18.98
CA PRO A 54 -3.44 13.98 -18.14
C PRO A 54 -3.83 12.62 -18.74
N LYS A 55 -2.88 11.91 -19.36
CA LYS A 55 -3.12 10.58 -19.99
C LYS A 55 -3.44 9.51 -18.94
N ASN A 56 -2.76 9.56 -17.81
CA ASN A 56 -2.89 8.57 -16.75
C ASN A 56 -3.96 8.95 -15.73
N LEU A 57 -4.54 10.15 -15.84
CA LEU A 57 -5.48 10.69 -14.88
C LEU A 57 -6.90 10.27 -15.26
N VAL A 58 -7.57 9.52 -14.40
CA VAL A 58 -8.97 9.13 -14.59
C VAL A 58 -9.79 9.72 -13.45
N ILE A 59 -10.54 10.79 -13.75
CA ILE A 59 -11.48 11.41 -12.81
C ILE A 59 -12.73 10.53 -12.74
N LYS A 60 -13.01 9.97 -11.56
CA LYS A 60 -14.14 9.08 -11.29
C LYS A 60 -15.40 9.84 -10.91
N LYS A 61 -15.24 10.87 -10.08
CA LYS A 61 -16.37 11.62 -9.54
C LYS A 61 -15.97 13.01 -9.09
N ILE A 62 -16.88 13.96 -9.28
CA ILE A 62 -16.81 15.31 -8.72
C ILE A 62 -18.09 15.51 -7.93
N GLU A 63 -17.97 15.81 -6.65
CA GLU A 63 -19.10 15.99 -5.74
C GLU A 63 -19.03 17.36 -5.06
N ALA A 64 -20.20 17.92 -4.71
CA ALA A 64 -20.25 19.02 -3.77
C ALA A 64 -19.92 18.52 -2.37
N ILE A 65 -19.24 19.33 -1.58
CA ILE A 65 -19.14 19.10 -0.13
C ILE A 65 -20.33 19.82 0.50
N ASP A 66 -21.28 19.06 1.06
CA ASP A 66 -22.61 19.56 1.49
C ASP A 66 -22.56 20.77 2.44
N SER A 67 -21.46 20.93 3.18
CA SER A 67 -21.26 22.06 4.10
C SER A 67 -20.72 23.34 3.44
N VAL A 68 -20.17 23.29 2.21
CA VAL A 68 -19.47 24.44 1.60
C VAL A 68 -19.72 24.49 0.07
N ARG A 69 -20.58 25.41 -0.38
CA ARG A 69 -20.91 25.61 -1.82
C ARG A 69 -19.71 25.91 -2.74
N ARG A 70 -18.60 26.39 -2.17
CA ARG A 70 -17.38 26.75 -2.91
C ARG A 70 -16.31 25.66 -2.86
N GLN A 71 -16.65 24.47 -2.38
CA GLN A 71 -15.75 23.33 -2.32
C GLN A 71 -16.30 22.15 -3.07
N SER A 72 -15.38 21.42 -3.68
CA SER A 72 -15.67 20.21 -4.44
C SER A 72 -14.75 19.10 -3.99
N ARG A 73 -15.30 17.90 -3.90
CA ARG A 73 -14.53 16.68 -3.73
C ARG A 73 -14.28 16.06 -5.09
N VAL A 74 -13.01 15.91 -5.45
CA VAL A 74 -12.60 15.26 -6.70
C VAL A 74 -11.98 13.91 -6.37
N MET A 75 -12.57 12.86 -6.93
CA MET A 75 -12.11 11.48 -6.79
C MET A 75 -11.46 11.06 -8.10
N PHE A 76 -10.19 10.66 -8.06
CA PHE A 76 -9.48 10.21 -9.25
C PHE A 76 -8.62 8.98 -8.98
N SER A 77 -8.31 8.26 -10.05
CA SER A 77 -7.41 7.11 -10.06
C SER A 77 -6.35 7.30 -11.13
N ASN A 78 -5.24 6.58 -11.00
CA ASN A 78 -4.16 6.59 -11.99
C ASN A 78 -4.21 5.31 -12.84
N SER A 79 -4.43 5.45 -14.15
CA SER A 79 -4.54 4.32 -15.09
C SER A 79 -3.20 3.70 -15.50
N SER A 80 -2.06 4.32 -15.16
CA SER A 80 -0.76 3.67 -15.33
C SER A 80 -0.57 2.48 -14.38
N LEU A 81 -1.35 2.45 -13.28
CA LEU A 81 -1.33 1.36 -12.30
C LEU A 81 -2.41 0.33 -12.66
N SER A 82 -1.99 -0.92 -12.82
CA SER A 82 -2.91 -2.02 -13.11
C SER A 82 -3.86 -2.27 -11.94
N TYR A 83 -5.15 -2.46 -12.23
CA TYR A 83 -6.14 -2.86 -11.24
C TYR A 83 -6.05 -4.36 -10.90
N LYS A 84 -5.39 -5.17 -11.75
CA LYS A 84 -5.26 -6.63 -11.57
C LYS A 84 -4.35 -7.01 -10.39
N TYR A 85 -3.39 -6.16 -10.05
CA TYR A 85 -2.42 -6.43 -8.98
C TYR A 85 -2.26 -5.17 -8.12
N CYS A 86 -2.15 -5.35 -6.80
CA CYS A 86 -1.97 -4.23 -5.90
C CYS A 86 -0.53 -3.70 -5.91
N GLN A 87 -0.26 -2.62 -6.63
CA GLN A 87 1.05 -1.94 -6.61
C GLN A 87 1.15 -0.92 -5.47
N LYS A 88 1.02 -1.37 -4.23
CA LYS A 88 0.96 -0.49 -3.04
C LYS A 88 2.09 0.53 -2.97
N LYS A 89 3.34 0.11 -3.20
CA LYS A 89 4.50 1.02 -3.19
C LYS A 89 4.39 2.15 -4.21
N ALA A 90 3.84 1.88 -5.39
CA ALA A 90 3.63 2.90 -6.42
C ALA A 90 2.47 3.84 -6.05
N ILE A 91 1.38 3.29 -5.51
CA ILE A 91 0.25 4.08 -5.00
C ILE A 91 0.70 5.03 -3.88
N GLU A 92 1.50 4.52 -2.94
CA GLU A 92 2.09 5.33 -1.85
C GLU A 92 3.09 6.36 -2.37
N ALA A 93 3.88 6.03 -3.41
CA ALA A 93 4.77 6.99 -4.04
C ALA A 93 3.98 8.19 -4.60
N ILE A 94 2.86 7.95 -5.28
CA ILE A 94 1.96 9.00 -5.78
C ILE A 94 1.37 9.78 -4.59
N LYS A 95 0.90 9.09 -3.53
CA LYS A 95 0.46 9.74 -2.28
C LYS A 95 1.54 10.69 -1.74
N HIS A 96 2.82 10.30 -1.77
CA HIS A 96 3.93 11.09 -1.26
C HIS A 96 4.38 12.25 -2.16
N ILE A 97 3.89 12.33 -3.40
CA ILE A 97 4.00 13.55 -4.21
C ILE A 97 3.08 14.64 -3.62
N MET A 98 1.89 14.25 -3.17
CA MET A 98 0.88 15.17 -2.63
C MET A 98 1.07 15.44 -1.13
N LEU A 99 1.46 14.41 -0.37
CA LEU A 99 1.51 14.42 1.09
C LEU A 99 2.93 14.18 1.61
N THR A 100 3.26 14.76 2.77
CA THR A 100 4.51 14.47 3.49
C THR A 100 4.47 13.07 4.10
N ARG A 101 5.60 12.35 4.09
CA ARG A 101 5.68 10.97 4.60
C ARG A 101 5.35 10.79 6.09
N ARG A 102 5.62 11.81 6.93
CA ARG A 102 5.56 11.66 8.41
C ARG A 102 4.22 12.04 9.04
N ARG A 103 3.47 12.96 8.44
CA ARG A 103 2.26 13.56 9.05
C ARG A 103 1.07 13.63 8.11
N ASP A 104 1.19 13.09 6.90
CA ASP A 104 0.18 13.20 5.85
C ASP A 104 -0.32 14.64 5.63
N ARG A 105 0.55 15.63 5.89
CA ARG A 105 0.30 17.04 5.57
C ARG A 105 0.53 17.26 4.08
N ILE A 106 -0.29 18.12 3.47
CA ILE A 106 -0.13 18.46 2.06
C ILE A 106 1.20 19.19 1.85
N ARG A 107 1.94 18.78 0.82
CA ARG A 107 3.21 19.42 0.45
C ARG A 107 2.94 20.78 -0.18
N ALA A 108 3.66 21.80 0.28
CA ALA A 108 3.54 23.15 -0.28
C ALA A 108 3.89 23.21 -1.77
N GLU A 109 4.82 22.35 -2.22
CA GLU A 109 5.19 22.22 -3.64
C GLU A 109 4.01 21.73 -4.49
N PHE A 110 3.27 20.74 -4.01
CA PHE A 110 2.08 20.22 -4.68
C PHE A 110 0.98 21.29 -4.75
N VAL A 111 0.69 21.99 -3.63
CA VAL A 111 -0.29 23.07 -3.60
C VAL A 111 0.10 24.19 -4.58
N ARG A 112 1.38 24.53 -4.66
CA ARG A 112 1.87 25.56 -5.60
C ARG A 112 1.72 25.11 -7.06
N ALA A 113 1.97 23.83 -7.35
CA ALA A 113 1.85 23.27 -8.70
C ALA A 113 0.40 23.18 -9.19
N MET A 114 -0.55 22.94 -8.29
CA MET A 114 -1.99 22.86 -8.60
C MET A 114 -2.63 24.18 -9.06
N ASP A 115 -1.92 25.31 -8.94
CA ASP A 115 -2.43 26.67 -9.19
C ASP A 115 -3.34 27.19 -8.06
N SER A 116 -3.33 28.51 -7.82
CA SER A 116 -4.13 29.15 -6.77
C SER A 116 -5.63 29.04 -7.04
N ARG A 117 -6.01 28.88 -8.31
CA ARG A 117 -7.39 28.64 -8.77
C ARG A 117 -7.96 27.30 -8.29
N PHE A 118 -7.11 26.31 -8.02
CA PHE A 118 -7.49 24.97 -7.60
C PHE A 118 -6.83 24.59 -6.26
N HIS A 119 -6.98 25.47 -5.27
CA HIS A 119 -6.36 25.25 -3.96
C HIS A 119 -6.87 23.95 -3.31
N VAL A 120 -5.95 23.04 -2.99
CA VAL A 120 -6.26 21.75 -2.38
C VAL A 120 -6.14 21.83 -0.86
N ARG A 121 -7.24 21.57 -0.15
CA ARG A 121 -7.31 21.59 1.31
C ARG A 121 -7.03 20.25 1.97
N ASN A 122 -7.42 19.18 1.31
CA ASN A 122 -7.29 17.83 1.84
C ASN A 122 -6.94 16.84 0.73
N VAL A 123 -6.16 15.83 1.07
CA VAL A 123 -5.85 14.70 0.20
C VAL A 123 -6.00 13.42 1.01
N LYS A 124 -6.82 12.50 0.53
CA LYS A 124 -6.98 11.16 1.12
C LYS A 124 -6.71 10.10 0.07
N LEU A 125 -6.25 8.95 0.52
CA LEU A 125 -6.10 7.74 -0.30
C LEU A 125 -7.04 6.69 0.26
N GLU A 126 -7.91 6.18 -0.59
CA GLU A 126 -8.74 5.01 -0.31
C GLU A 126 -8.28 3.84 -1.18
N LEU A 127 -7.93 2.74 -0.53
CA LEU A 127 -7.57 1.49 -1.19
C LEU A 127 -8.84 0.65 -1.30
N ARG A 128 -9.16 0.20 -2.52
CA ARG A 128 -10.31 -0.66 -2.79
C ARG A 128 -9.85 -2.11 -2.90
N ALA A 129 -10.56 -3.02 -2.24
CA ALA A 129 -10.36 -4.44 -2.46
C ALA A 129 -10.81 -4.80 -3.88
N VAL A 130 -9.90 -5.33 -4.69
CA VAL A 130 -10.27 -6.01 -5.93
C VAL A 130 -10.20 -7.50 -5.62
N LEU A 131 -11.36 -8.14 -5.60
CA LEU A 131 -11.52 -9.59 -5.41
C LEU A 131 -11.15 -10.34 -6.71
N VAL A 132 -9.89 -10.21 -7.14
CA VAL A 132 -9.36 -11.03 -8.23
C VAL A 132 -8.01 -11.58 -7.81
N ASP A 133 -8.04 -12.80 -7.29
CA ASP A 133 -6.99 -13.84 -7.13
C ASP A 133 -5.62 -13.53 -6.51
N LEU A 134 -5.20 -12.28 -6.28
CA LEU A 134 -3.79 -11.97 -5.91
C LEU A 134 -3.58 -11.00 -4.74
N GLY A 135 -4.59 -10.80 -3.89
CA GLY A 135 -4.45 -10.10 -2.60
C GLY A 135 -5.12 -8.73 -2.56
N SER A 136 -5.66 -8.40 -1.39
CA SER A 136 -6.36 -7.14 -1.14
C SER A 136 -5.38 -5.97 -1.03
N CYS A 137 -5.73 -4.82 -1.61
CA CYS A 137 -5.02 -3.56 -1.32
C CYS A 137 -5.35 -3.00 0.07
N ILE A 138 -6.30 -3.60 0.80
CA ILE A 138 -6.67 -3.16 2.14
C ILE A 138 -5.62 -3.73 3.12
N GLU A 139 -4.99 -2.85 3.91
CA GLU A 139 -4.27 -3.29 5.11
C GLU A 139 -5.28 -3.81 6.12
N GLU A 140 -5.19 -5.09 6.48
CA GLU A 140 -5.67 -5.53 7.79
C GLU A 140 -4.75 -4.89 8.83
N MET A 141 -5.20 -3.78 9.41
CA MET A 141 -4.54 -3.20 10.57
C MET A 141 -4.49 -4.27 11.68
N PRO A 142 -3.32 -4.55 12.29
CA PRO A 142 -3.29 -5.39 13.48
C PRO A 142 -3.90 -4.57 14.62
N THR A 143 -5.19 -4.76 14.85
CA THR A 143 -5.92 -4.14 15.96
C THR A 143 -5.34 -4.67 17.27
N SER A 144 -4.41 -3.89 17.82
CA SER A 144 -3.97 -4.02 19.21
C SER A 144 -5.18 -3.85 20.12
N ARG A 145 -5.63 -4.98 20.67
CA ARG A 145 -6.37 -5.20 21.92
C ARG A 145 -6.77 -3.94 22.71
N LEU A 146 -8.08 -3.71 22.79
CA LEU A 146 -8.75 -3.34 24.04
C LEU A 146 -10.16 -3.97 24.02
N PRO A 147 -10.60 -4.68 25.07
CA PRO A 147 -11.94 -5.23 25.10
C PRO A 147 -12.91 -4.10 25.46
N THR A 148 -13.89 -3.83 24.60
CA THR A 148 -15.05 -3.05 25.01
C THR A 148 -16.28 -3.74 24.45
N ASN A 149 -16.99 -4.41 25.36
CA ASN A 149 -18.29 -5.00 25.12
C ASN A 149 -19.24 -3.94 24.57
N VAL A 150 -19.63 -4.07 23.30
CA VAL A 150 -20.96 -3.65 22.85
C VAL A 150 -21.47 -4.70 21.88
N SER A 151 -22.43 -5.47 22.37
CA SER A 151 -23.28 -6.34 21.57
C SER A 151 -24.14 -5.48 20.65
N LEU A 152 -24.06 -5.71 19.34
CA LEU A 152 -25.10 -5.38 18.38
C LEU A 152 -25.00 -6.36 17.20
N PHE A 153 -26.10 -7.07 17.00
CA PHE A 153 -26.26 -8.18 16.07
C PHE A 153 -25.89 -7.80 14.63
N SER A 154 -25.03 -8.61 14.01
CA SER A 154 -24.96 -8.78 12.56
C SER A 154 -24.59 -10.22 12.27
N THR A 155 -25.53 -10.96 11.68
CA THR A 155 -25.37 -12.30 11.16
C THR A 155 -24.49 -12.24 9.91
N THR A 156 -23.18 -12.37 10.09
CA THR A 156 -22.25 -12.70 9.01
C THR A 156 -21.67 -14.07 9.28
N VAL A 157 -22.01 -15.01 8.39
CA VAL A 157 -21.47 -16.37 8.32
C VAL A 157 -19.95 -16.30 8.37
N SER A 158 -19.39 -16.88 9.43
CA SER A 158 -17.95 -17.07 9.60
C SER A 158 -17.41 -17.94 8.46
N PRO A 159 -16.42 -17.50 7.66
CA PRO A 159 -15.61 -18.44 6.92
C PRO A 159 -14.69 -19.13 7.94
N ASN A 160 -14.94 -20.42 8.14
CA ASN A 160 -14.09 -21.32 8.91
C ASN A 160 -12.72 -21.37 8.23
N TYR A 161 -11.81 -20.48 8.61
CA TYR A 161 -10.41 -20.56 8.24
C TYR A 161 -9.68 -21.30 9.35
N ASP A 162 -9.32 -22.55 9.07
CA ASP A 162 -8.41 -23.36 9.87
C ASP A 162 -7.00 -22.73 9.87
N THR A 163 -6.81 -21.63 10.62
CA THR A 163 -5.52 -20.96 10.85
C THR A 163 -4.80 -21.49 12.08
N SER A 164 -4.98 -22.77 12.42
CA SER A 164 -4.36 -23.37 13.62
C SER A 164 -3.05 -24.12 13.33
N SER A 165 -2.79 -24.52 12.08
CA SER A 165 -1.63 -25.36 11.76
C SER A 165 -0.41 -24.58 11.27
N VAL A 166 -0.56 -23.50 10.49
CA VAL A 166 0.58 -22.83 9.83
C VAL A 166 1.36 -21.89 10.77
N GLN A 167 0.71 -21.33 11.80
CA GLN A 167 1.33 -20.35 12.69
C GLN A 167 2.21 -20.97 13.80
N LEU A 168 2.12 -22.30 14.02
CA LEU A 168 2.95 -23.04 14.98
C LEU A 168 4.25 -23.60 14.36
N TRP A 169 4.33 -23.73 13.03
CA TRP A 169 5.53 -24.29 12.38
C TRP A 169 6.71 -23.32 12.43
N LEU A 170 6.45 -22.01 12.35
CA LEU A 170 7.49 -21.00 12.39
C LEU A 170 8.30 -21.01 13.70
N PRO A 171 7.68 -21.01 14.90
CA PRO A 171 8.42 -21.13 16.15
C PRO A 171 9.08 -22.50 16.34
N VAL A 172 8.44 -23.59 15.89
CA VAL A 172 9.03 -24.94 15.98
C VAL A 172 10.28 -25.08 15.11
N ALA A 173 10.25 -24.56 13.88
CA ALA A 173 11.39 -24.54 12.97
C ALA A 173 12.55 -23.69 13.52
N LEU A 174 12.25 -22.54 14.15
CA LEU A 174 13.24 -21.69 14.79
C LEU A 174 13.93 -22.41 15.96
N ILE A 175 13.17 -23.11 16.80
CA ILE A 175 13.70 -23.88 17.94
C ILE A 175 14.58 -25.04 17.43
N ALA A 176 14.13 -25.76 16.39
CA ALA A 176 14.89 -26.85 15.79
C ALA A 176 16.23 -26.35 15.23
N PHE A 177 16.22 -25.21 14.52
CA PHE A 177 17.44 -24.59 13.98
C PHE A 177 18.41 -24.19 15.09
N LEU A 178 17.90 -23.60 16.19
CA LEU A 178 18.73 -23.21 17.33
C LEU A 178 19.40 -24.42 17.99
N LYS A 179 18.67 -25.54 18.17
CA LYS A 179 19.22 -26.78 18.72
C LYS A 179 20.28 -27.39 17.81
N PHE A 180 20.06 -27.38 16.49
CA PHE A 180 21.05 -27.84 15.53
C PHE A 180 22.33 -27.00 15.57
N PHE A 181 22.20 -25.68 15.67
CA PHE A 181 23.35 -24.78 15.80
C PHE A 181 24.13 -25.01 17.10
N LEU A 182 23.46 -25.20 18.23
CA LEU A 182 24.14 -25.54 19.49
C LEU A 182 24.85 -26.90 19.43
N ALA A 183 24.23 -27.91 18.82
CA ALA A 183 24.83 -29.23 18.69
C ALA A 183 26.09 -29.20 17.83
N THR A 184 26.05 -28.51 16.69
CA THR A 184 27.23 -28.34 15.81
C THR A 184 28.35 -27.58 16.50
N LEU A 185 28.03 -26.52 17.24
CA LEU A 185 29.02 -25.73 17.99
C LEU A 185 29.66 -26.55 19.12
N ALA A 186 28.88 -27.37 19.84
CA ALA A 186 29.40 -28.31 20.82
C ALA A 186 30.32 -29.36 20.19
N LEU A 187 29.95 -29.90 19.02
CA LEU A 187 30.74 -30.88 18.29
C LEU A 187 32.09 -30.29 17.83
N ILE A 188 32.08 -29.08 17.29
CA ILE A 188 33.30 -28.34 16.93
C ILE A 188 34.18 -28.09 18.16
N CYS A 189 33.60 -27.66 19.28
CA CYS A 189 34.32 -27.49 20.54
C CYS A 189 34.95 -28.80 21.03
N CYS A 190 34.24 -29.93 20.94
CA CYS A 190 34.75 -31.26 21.29
C CYS A 190 35.90 -31.71 20.36
N LEU A 191 35.80 -31.42 19.05
CA LEU A 191 36.86 -31.73 18.08
C LEU A 191 38.12 -30.88 18.33
N ILE A 192 37.96 -29.60 18.66
CA ILE A 192 39.10 -28.73 19.02
C ILE A 192 39.75 -29.22 20.31
N LYS A 193 38.98 -29.58 21.35
CA LYS A 193 39.52 -30.15 22.59
C LYS A 193 40.25 -31.47 22.35
N ARG A 194 39.71 -32.37 21.51
CA ARG A 194 40.39 -33.62 21.12
C ARG A 194 41.69 -33.37 20.36
N LYS A 195 41.73 -32.39 19.45
CA LYS A 195 42.98 -32.01 18.75
C LYS A 195 44.04 -31.48 19.72
N LYS A 196 43.66 -30.65 20.70
CA LYS A 196 44.58 -30.18 21.74
C LYS A 196 45.08 -31.31 22.64
N ALA A 197 44.24 -32.27 23.03
CA ALA A 197 44.66 -33.41 23.83
C ALA A 197 45.65 -34.34 23.09
N LYS A 198 45.47 -34.53 21.78
CA LYS A 198 46.42 -35.30 20.95
C LYS A 198 47.77 -34.59 20.77
N ALA A 199 47.80 -33.25 20.74
CA ALA A 199 49.04 -32.49 20.66
C ALA A 199 49.84 -32.51 21.98
N VAL A 200 49.16 -32.59 23.13
CA VAL A 200 49.82 -32.63 24.46
C VAL A 200 50.38 -34.02 24.78
N GLN A 201 49.77 -35.12 24.30
CA GLN A 201 50.29 -36.48 24.56
C GLN A 201 51.59 -36.82 23.79
N SER A 202 51.93 -36.12 22.71
CA SER A 202 53.19 -36.37 21.99
C SER A 202 54.43 -35.74 22.63
N GLU A 203 54.29 -34.88 23.64
CA GLU A 203 55.44 -34.23 24.31
C GLU A 203 55.95 -34.98 25.55
N TYR A 204 55.24 -36.00 26.06
CA TYR A 204 55.61 -36.71 27.30
C TYR A 204 56.10 -38.17 27.09
N ILE A 205 56.46 -38.57 25.87
CA ILE A 205 57.19 -39.83 25.62
C ILE A 205 58.58 -39.48 25.09
N SER A 206 59.42 -38.98 25.99
CA SER A 206 60.85 -38.98 25.80
C SER A 206 61.49 -39.17 27.17
N LYS A 207 61.92 -40.43 27.39
CA LYS A 207 62.97 -40.90 28.31
C LYS A 207 62.56 -41.20 29.76
N GLY A 208 62.03 -42.41 29.98
CA GLY A 208 62.47 -43.29 31.08
C GLY A 208 63.55 -44.23 30.50
N LEU A 209 64.81 -44.14 30.94
CA LEU A 209 65.50 -44.91 32.01
C LEU A 209 65.80 -46.37 31.60
N PRO A 210 66.91 -47.00 32.06
CA PRO A 210 67.97 -46.54 32.97
C PRO A 210 69.31 -46.20 32.28
#